data_AF-A0A2N1T8G1-F1
#
_entry.id   AF-A0A2N1T8G1-F1
#
_cell.length_a   1.000
_cell.length_b   1.000
_cell.length_c   1.000
_cell.angle_alpha   90.00
_cell.angle_beta   90.00
_cell.angle_gamma   90.00
#
_symmetry.space_group_name_H-M   'P 1'
#
loop_
_entity.id
_entity.type
_entity.pdbx_description
1 polymer ?
#
loop_
_entity_poly.entity_id
_entity_poly.type
_entity_poly.pdbx_seq_one_letter_code
_entity_poly.pdbx_strand_id
1 'polypeptide(L)'
;MHVLFSRIPMMPEKWNIDHLKEHIPLVAPYLVTLYYFEIIFIMPVMYFVVGKAGAVLTGLTLAILLTLQVLALYFKKEINRRIQLIITDIHFAYVLATLVNFGMHDFDGHTIDIAMYGIRFITILADIPLIWFLTDEKVKLDYSA
;
A
#
# COMPACT_ATOMS: atom_id res chain seq x y z
N MET A 1 -4.91 48.55 35.03
CA MET A 1 -3.67 47.75 34.90
C MET A 1 -4.08 46.31 34.63
N HIS A 2 -3.79 45.84 33.41
CA HIS A 2 -3.77 44.46 32.90
C HIS A 2 -3.90 43.37 33.99
N VAL A 3 -4.76 42.34 33.82
CA VAL A 3 -4.46 41.20 32.95
C VAL A 3 -5.73 40.65 32.29
N LEU A 4 -5.85 40.87 30.98
CA LEU A 4 -6.65 40.04 30.08
C LEU A 4 -5.98 38.66 30.04
N PHE A 5 -6.52 37.68 30.77
CA PHE A 5 -6.25 36.28 30.47
C PHE A 5 -6.84 36.01 29.08
N SER A 6 -5.98 36.12 28.07
CA SER A 6 -6.24 35.60 26.74
C SER A 6 -6.74 34.18 26.90
N ARG A 7 -8.01 33.95 26.53
CA ARG A 7 -8.52 32.61 26.27
C ARG A 7 -7.55 31.98 25.28
N ILE A 8 -6.69 31.10 25.79
CA ILE A 8 -5.97 30.16 24.95
C ILE A 8 -7.08 29.48 24.15
N PRO A 9 -7.09 29.55 22.81
CA PRO A 9 -8.04 28.77 22.04
C PRO A 9 -7.83 27.33 22.48
N MET A 10 -8.88 26.76 23.10
CA MET A 10 -8.92 25.34 23.42
C MET A 10 -8.46 24.61 22.17
N MET A 11 -7.39 23.82 22.32
CA MET A 11 -6.86 22.98 21.25
C MET A 11 -8.04 22.33 20.52
N PRO A 12 -8.07 22.36 19.17
CA PRO A 12 -9.19 21.83 18.42
C PRO A 12 -9.43 20.41 18.89
N GLU A 13 -10.63 20.26 19.45
CA GLU A 13 -11.45 19.07 19.58
C GLU A 13 -10.83 17.88 18.86
N LYS A 14 -10.38 16.90 19.67
CA LYS A 14 -9.93 15.55 19.31
C LYS A 14 -10.00 15.31 17.81
N TRP A 15 -8.84 15.20 17.17
CA TRP A 15 -8.71 14.66 15.81
C TRP A 15 -9.65 13.46 15.70
N ASN A 16 -10.81 13.69 15.07
CA ASN A 16 -11.95 12.80 15.19
C ASN A 16 -11.65 11.63 14.27
N ILE A 17 -10.95 10.61 14.79
CA ILE A 17 -10.58 9.40 14.05
C ILE A 17 -11.82 8.78 13.41
N ASP A 18 -13.02 9.06 13.93
CA ASP A 18 -14.27 8.57 13.38
C ASP A 18 -14.64 9.19 12.02
N HIS A 19 -14.22 10.42 11.69
CA HIS A 19 -14.36 10.97 10.33
C HIS A 19 -13.38 10.34 9.32
N LEU A 20 -12.18 9.97 9.78
CA LEU A 20 -11.26 9.18 8.99
C LEU A 20 -11.85 7.80 8.69
N LYS A 21 -12.53 7.18 9.68
CA LYS A 21 -13.17 5.87 9.54
C LYS A 21 -14.26 5.82 8.48
N GLU A 22 -14.97 6.91 8.27
CA GLU A 22 -16.02 7.01 7.25
C GLU A 22 -15.47 6.98 5.81
N HIS A 23 -14.21 7.41 5.64
CA HIS A 23 -13.51 7.42 4.35
C HIS A 23 -12.57 6.22 4.16
N ILE A 24 -12.35 5.40 5.19
CA ILE A 24 -11.49 4.20 5.14
C ILE A 24 -11.78 3.29 3.93
N PRO A 25 -13.05 3.00 3.56
CA PRO A 25 -13.33 2.12 2.43
C PRO A 25 -12.83 2.67 1.09
N LEU A 26 -12.70 4.00 0.98
CA LEU A 26 -12.19 4.66 -0.22
C LEU A 26 -10.67 4.70 -0.27
N VAL A 27 -9.99 4.67 0.87
CA VAL A 27 -8.51 4.78 0.96
C VAL A 27 -7.83 3.50 0.49
N ALA A 28 -8.40 2.32 0.77
CA ALA A 28 -7.79 1.04 0.44
C ALA A 28 -7.47 0.89 -1.08
N PRO A 29 -8.40 1.16 -2.01
CA PRO A 29 -8.09 1.14 -3.45
C PRO A 29 -6.91 2.03 -3.86
N TYR A 30 -6.75 3.22 -3.24
CA TYR A 30 -5.63 4.12 -3.55
C TYR A 30 -4.30 3.54 -3.08
N LEU A 31 -4.24 2.97 -1.87
CA LEU A 31 -3.02 2.35 -1.36
C LEU A 31 -2.58 1.17 -2.22
N VAL A 32 -3.52 0.37 -2.71
CA VAL A 32 -3.24 -0.78 -3.59
C VAL A 32 -2.62 -0.37 -4.93
N THR A 33 -2.83 0.87 -5.40
CA THR A 33 -2.16 1.34 -6.62
C THR A 33 -0.64 1.42 -6.51
N LEU A 34 -0.09 1.49 -5.29
CA LEU A 34 1.37 1.47 -5.09
C LEU A 34 2.00 0.17 -5.60
N TYR A 35 1.24 -0.92 -5.70
CA TYR A 35 1.75 -2.19 -6.22
C TYR A 35 2.07 -2.14 -7.72
N TYR A 36 1.67 -1.11 -8.46
CA TYR A 36 2.17 -0.91 -9.83
C TYR A 36 3.69 -0.72 -9.87
N PHE A 37 4.30 -0.15 -8.81
CA PHE A 37 5.75 -0.03 -8.74
C PHE A 37 6.44 -1.39 -8.68
N GLU A 38 5.91 -2.35 -7.91
CA GLU A 38 6.46 -3.70 -7.89
C GLU A 38 6.33 -4.39 -9.25
N ILE A 39 5.24 -4.16 -9.99
CA ILE A 39 5.11 -4.67 -11.36
C ILE A 39 6.24 -4.10 -12.23
N ILE A 40 6.51 -2.80 -12.14
CA ILE A 40 7.60 -2.14 -12.88
C ILE A 40 8.95 -2.73 -12.47
N PHE A 41 9.19 -3.01 -11.19
CA PHE A 41 10.45 -3.61 -10.71
C PHE A 41 10.63 -5.07 -11.13
N ILE A 42 9.54 -5.82 -11.28
CA ILE A 42 9.56 -7.20 -11.77
C ILE A 42 9.87 -7.25 -13.28
N MET A 43 9.49 -6.22 -14.06
CA MET A 43 9.67 -6.24 -15.52
C MET A 43 11.13 -6.40 -15.99
N PRO A 44 12.14 -5.70 -15.45
CA PRO A 44 13.55 -5.96 -15.75
C PRO A 44 13.98 -7.39 -15.42
N VAL A 45 13.55 -7.93 -14.27
CA VAL A 45 13.86 -9.32 -13.89
C VAL A 45 13.28 -10.28 -14.92
N MET A 46 12.01 -10.10 -15.30
CA MET A 46 11.36 -10.91 -16.33
C MET A 46 12.00 -10.73 -17.70
N TYR A 47 12.52 -9.55 -18.03
CA TYR A 47 13.24 -9.32 -19.27
C TYR A 47 14.47 -10.23 -19.37
N PHE A 48 15.18 -10.46 -18.28
CA PHE A 48 16.31 -11.38 -18.26
C PHE A 48 15.89 -12.85 -18.29
N VAL A 49 14.75 -13.22 -17.69
CA VAL A 49 14.32 -14.63 -17.57
C VAL A 49 13.61 -15.13 -18.83
N VAL A 50 12.67 -14.36 -19.38
CA VAL A 50 11.77 -14.77 -20.47
C VAL A 50 11.92 -13.90 -21.73
N GLY A 51 12.84 -12.93 -21.70
CA GLY A 51 13.05 -12.00 -22.80
C GLY A 51 12.02 -10.86 -22.87
N LYS A 52 12.19 -10.00 -23.87
CA LYS A 52 11.39 -8.78 -24.05
C LYS A 52 9.88 -9.05 -24.12
N ALA A 53 9.48 -10.00 -24.97
CA ALA A 53 8.07 -10.31 -25.19
C ALA A 53 7.42 -10.85 -23.90
N GLY A 54 8.10 -11.78 -23.22
CA GLY A 54 7.62 -12.34 -21.96
C GLY A 54 7.48 -11.26 -20.87
N ALA A 55 8.46 -10.37 -20.72
CA ALA A 55 8.40 -9.29 -19.74
C ALA A 55 7.22 -8.33 -19.96
N VAL A 56 6.97 -7.95 -21.22
CA VAL A 56 5.84 -7.09 -21.58
C VAL A 56 4.51 -7.79 -21.29
N LEU A 57 4.38 -9.06 -21.67
CA LEU A 57 3.16 -9.84 -21.41
C LEU A 57 2.92 -10.00 -19.92
N THR A 58 3.93 -10.35 -19.13
CA THR A 58 3.82 -10.46 -17.67
C THR A 58 3.41 -9.14 -17.04
N GLY A 59 4.07 -8.02 -17.41
CA GLY A 59 3.72 -6.70 -16.90
C GLY A 59 2.28 -6.31 -17.23
N LEU A 60 1.84 -6.55 -18.47
CA LEU A 60 0.47 -6.28 -18.90
C LEU A 60 -0.55 -7.13 -18.12
N THR A 61 -0.30 -8.44 -17.98
CA THR A 61 -1.18 -9.34 -17.23
C THR A 61 -1.30 -8.92 -15.77
N LEU A 62 -0.18 -8.65 -15.09
CA LEU A 62 -0.18 -8.21 -13.70
C LEU A 62 -0.87 -6.84 -13.54
N ALA A 63 -0.66 -5.90 -14.47
CA ALA A 63 -1.30 -4.60 -14.43
C ALA A 63 -2.82 -4.72 -14.57
N ILE A 64 -3.31 -5.57 -15.48
CA ILE A 64 -4.75 -5.84 -15.63
C ILE A 64 -5.32 -6.47 -14.36
N LEU A 65 -4.65 -7.49 -13.81
CA LEU A 65 -5.09 -8.14 -12.57
C LEU A 65 -5.16 -7.16 -11.40
N LEU A 66 -4.15 -6.30 -11.24
CA LEU A 66 -4.13 -5.27 -10.21
C LEU A 66 -5.27 -4.26 -10.42
N THR A 67 -5.52 -3.85 -11.66
CA THR A 67 -6.62 -2.93 -12.00
C THR A 67 -7.97 -3.52 -11.62
N LEU A 68 -8.20 -4.79 -11.96
CA LEU A 68 -9.41 -5.50 -11.61
C LEU A 68 -9.57 -5.62 -10.09
N GLN A 69 -8.47 -5.83 -9.37
CA GLN A 69 -8.46 -5.90 -7.92
C GLN A 69 -8.78 -4.54 -7.27
N VAL A 70 -8.22 -3.44 -7.78
CA VAL A 70 -8.55 -2.07 -7.33
C VAL A 70 -10.03 -1.76 -7.55
N LEU A 71 -10.57 -2.08 -8.75
CA LEU A 71 -11.99 -1.92 -9.04
C LEU A 71 -12.86 -2.78 -8.13
N ALA A 72 -12.49 -4.03 -7.89
CA ALA A 72 -13.28 -4.93 -7.05
C ALA A 72 -13.26 -4.54 -5.57
N LEU A 73 -12.18 -3.93 -5.08
CA LEU A 73 -12.12 -3.31 -3.77
C LEU A 73 -13.01 -2.06 -3.69
N TYR A 74 -13.06 -1.26 -4.75
CA TYR A 74 -13.98 -0.12 -4.85
C TYR A 74 -15.44 -0.56 -4.84
N PHE A 75 -15.78 -1.65 -5.54
CA PHE A 75 -17.11 -2.27 -5.49
C PHE A 75 -17.37 -3.11 -4.22
N LYS A 76 -16.48 -3.03 -3.22
CA LYS A 76 -16.62 -3.65 -1.91
C LYS A 76 -16.89 -5.16 -1.91
N LYS A 77 -16.32 -5.92 -2.85
CA LYS A 77 -16.51 -7.38 -2.89
C LYS A 77 -15.73 -8.10 -1.79
N GLU A 78 -16.40 -8.85 -0.92
CA GLU A 78 -15.75 -9.53 0.21
C GLU A 78 -14.62 -10.49 -0.20
N ILE A 79 -14.80 -11.25 -1.29
CA ILE A 79 -13.77 -12.16 -1.82
C ILE A 79 -12.49 -11.40 -2.17
N ASN A 80 -12.63 -10.24 -2.81
CA ASN A 80 -11.50 -9.41 -3.22
C ASN A 80 -10.79 -8.78 -2.02
N ARG A 81 -11.53 -8.41 -0.95
CA ARG A 81 -10.92 -8.00 0.33
C ARG A 81 -10.01 -9.09 0.91
N ARG A 82 -10.48 -10.34 0.93
CA ARG A 82 -9.68 -11.48 1.44
C ARG A 82 -8.45 -11.75 0.58
N ILE A 83 -8.61 -11.72 -0.75
CA ILE A 83 -7.49 -11.85 -1.69
C ILE A 83 -6.48 -10.73 -1.45
N GLN A 84 -6.94 -9.49 -1.27
CA GLN A 84 -6.06 -8.35 -1.02
C GLN A 84 -5.27 -8.50 0.27
N LEU A 85 -5.92 -8.96 1.35
CA LEU A 85 -5.25 -9.23 2.62
C LEU A 85 -4.14 -10.26 2.45
N ILE A 86 -4.39 -11.36 1.73
CA ILE A 86 -3.38 -12.40 1.46
C ILE A 86 -2.21 -11.83 0.65
N ILE A 87 -2.50 -11.08 -0.43
CA ILE A 87 -1.46 -10.47 -1.26
C ILE A 87 -0.62 -9.50 -0.43
N THR A 88 -1.27 -8.68 0.40
CA THR A 88 -0.61 -7.67 1.24
C THR A 88 0.27 -8.33 2.32
N ASP A 89 -0.17 -9.43 2.92
CA ASP A 89 0.62 -10.16 3.92
C ASP A 89 1.89 -10.76 3.30
N ILE A 90 1.76 -11.41 2.14
CA ILE A 90 2.92 -11.96 1.39
C ILE A 90 3.85 -10.83 0.95
N HIS A 91 3.29 -9.75 0.40
CA HIS A 91 4.04 -8.60 -0.07
C HIS A 91 4.82 -7.94 1.07
N PHE A 92 4.17 -7.70 2.21
CA PHE A 92 4.80 -7.12 3.39
C PHE A 92 5.99 -7.96 3.86
N ALA A 93 5.82 -9.27 3.98
CA ALA A 93 6.89 -10.18 4.38
C ALA A 93 8.07 -10.16 3.39
N TYR A 94 7.78 -10.19 2.08
CA TYR A 94 8.78 -10.11 1.03
C TYR A 94 9.56 -8.79 1.09
N VAL A 95 8.86 -7.65 1.10
CA VAL A 95 9.50 -6.34 1.07
C VAL A 95 10.31 -6.10 2.34
N LEU A 96 9.79 -6.51 3.50
CA LEU A 96 10.51 -6.38 4.76
C LEU A 96 11.82 -7.18 4.74
N ALA A 97 11.79 -8.42 4.25
CA ALA A 97 12.98 -9.23 4.09
C ALA A 97 14.01 -8.56 3.15
N THR A 98 13.56 -7.95 2.05
CA THR A 98 14.46 -7.23 1.14
C THR A 98 15.07 -5.98 1.76
N LEU A 99 14.32 -5.22 2.57
CA LEU A 99 14.83 -4.04 3.27
C LEU A 99 15.83 -4.40 4.37
N VAL A 100 15.59 -5.49 5.10
CA VAL A 100 16.56 -6.01 6.09
C VAL A 100 17.84 -6.45 5.39
N ASN A 101 17.73 -7.18 4.27
CA ASN A 101 18.91 -7.60 3.50
C ASN A 101 19.73 -6.40 3.01
N PHE A 102 19.06 -5.37 2.51
CA PHE A 102 19.70 -4.11 2.13
C PHE A 102 20.47 -3.45 3.26
N GLY A 103 19.95 -3.46 4.48
CA GLY A 103 20.64 -2.90 5.65
C GLY A 103 21.84 -3.73 6.13
N MET A 104 21.98 -4.98 5.67
CA MET A 104 23.03 -5.91 6.11
C MET A 104 24.18 -6.08 5.11
N HIS A 105 23.99 -5.73 3.83
CA HIS A 105 25.02 -5.82 2.80
C HIS A 105 25.67 -4.47 2.50
N ASP A 106 26.93 -4.51 2.04
CA ASP A 106 27.64 -3.33 1.57
C ASP A 106 26.90 -2.72 0.38
N PHE A 107 26.65 -1.42 0.48
CA PHE A 107 25.79 -0.69 -0.44
C PHE A 107 26.61 -0.10 -1.60
N ASP A 108 26.45 -0.66 -2.80
CA ASP A 108 27.19 -0.24 -4.00
C ASP A 108 26.69 1.07 -4.65
N GLY A 109 25.71 1.76 -4.05
CA GLY A 109 25.39 3.14 -4.45
C GLY A 109 24.58 3.31 -5.73
N HIS A 110 24.13 2.23 -6.40
CA HIS A 110 23.39 2.36 -7.65
C HIS A 110 22.05 3.07 -7.45
N THR A 111 21.83 4.14 -8.23
CA THR A 111 20.65 5.03 -8.13
C THR A 111 19.31 4.28 -8.25
N ILE A 112 19.28 3.21 -9.05
CA ILE A 112 18.08 2.37 -9.24
C ILE A 112 17.74 1.63 -7.94
N ASP A 113 18.74 1.08 -7.26
CA ASP A 113 18.55 0.35 -6.01
C ASP A 113 18.00 1.28 -4.93
N ILE A 114 18.57 2.49 -4.79
CA ILE A 114 18.06 3.50 -3.85
C ILE A 114 16.58 3.81 -4.10
N ALA A 115 16.22 4.03 -5.38
CA ALA A 115 14.84 4.33 -5.75
C ALA A 115 13.91 3.16 -5.43
N MET A 116 14.33 1.92 -5.73
CA MET A 116 13.57 0.70 -5.42
C MET A 116 13.33 0.56 -3.92
N TYR A 117 14.37 0.69 -3.09
CA TYR A 117 14.23 0.59 -1.64
C TYR A 117 13.41 1.73 -1.04
N GLY A 118 13.57 2.96 -1.54
CA GLY A 118 12.76 4.10 -1.12
C GLY A 118 11.27 3.90 -1.40
N ILE A 119 10.93 3.45 -2.61
CA ILE A 119 9.54 3.15 -2.97
C ILE A 119 9.01 1.99 -2.12
N ARG A 120 9.78 0.92 -1.94
CA ARG A 120 9.42 -0.22 -1.09
C ARG A 120 9.16 0.15 0.36
N PHE A 121 9.95 1.06 0.91
CA PHE A 121 9.71 1.59 2.24
C PHE A 121 8.37 2.35 2.32
N ILE A 122 8.06 3.18 1.33
CA ILE A 122 6.76 3.86 1.22
C ILE A 122 5.62 2.84 1.11
N THR A 123 5.79 1.79 0.30
CA THR A 123 4.76 0.75 0.14
C THR A 123 4.53 -0.01 1.46
N ILE A 124 5.56 -0.35 2.23
CA ILE A 124 5.37 -0.95 3.57
C ILE A 124 4.59 -0.03 4.51
N LEU A 125 4.90 1.27 4.49
CA LEU A 125 4.16 2.24 5.30
C LEU A 125 2.69 2.34 4.88
N ALA A 126 2.37 2.03 3.63
CA ALA A 126 0.99 1.92 3.13
C ALA A 126 0.35 0.55 3.44
N ASP A 127 1.13 -0.53 3.50
CA ASP A 127 0.64 -1.87 3.81
C ASP A 127 0.12 -1.99 5.24
N ILE A 128 0.79 -1.35 6.21
CA ILE A 128 0.38 -1.34 7.61
C ILE A 128 -1.08 -0.84 7.80
N PRO A 129 -1.44 0.38 7.33
CA PRO A 129 -2.81 0.84 7.42
C PRO A 129 -3.75 0.00 6.54
N LEU A 130 -3.30 -0.51 5.39
CA LEU A 130 -4.12 -1.36 4.54
C LEU A 130 -4.55 -2.66 5.24
N ILE A 131 -3.62 -3.33 5.93
CA ILE A 131 -3.90 -4.54 6.73
C ILE A 131 -4.87 -4.20 7.85
N TRP A 132 -4.61 -3.11 8.59
CA TRP A 132 -5.47 -2.70 9.70
C TRP A 132 -6.90 -2.40 9.23
N PHE A 133 -7.05 -1.65 8.14
CA PHE A 133 -8.35 -1.27 7.58
C PHE A 133 -9.13 -2.44 7.02
N LEU A 134 -8.51 -3.31 6.24
CA LEU A 134 -9.21 -4.44 5.62
C LEU A 134 -9.58 -5.54 6.63
N THR A 135 -8.93 -5.55 7.80
CA THR A 135 -9.19 -6.47 8.91
C THR A 135 -10.32 -5.99 9.85
N ASP A 136 -10.60 -4.69 9.92
CA ASP A 136 -11.64 -4.12 10.80
C ASP A 136 -13.02 -4.76 10.52
N GLU A 137 -13.73 -5.14 11.59
CA GLU A 137 -15.06 -5.73 11.51
C GLU A 137 -16.11 -4.78 10.90
N LYS A 138 -15.96 -3.46 11.08
CA LYS A 138 -16.86 -2.48 10.47
C LYS A 138 -16.71 -2.45 8.96
N VAL A 139 -15.47 -2.52 8.47
CA VAL A 139 -15.17 -2.61 7.04
C VAL A 139 -15.60 -3.96 6.50
N LYS A 140 -15.42 -5.05 7.27
CA LYS A 140 -15.95 -6.37 6.90
C LYS A 140 -17.46 -6.33 6.63
N LEU A 141 -18.24 -5.70 7.52
CA LEU A 141 -19.69 -5.59 7.36
C LEU A 141 -20.08 -4.80 6.11
N ASP A 142 -19.33 -3.74 5.77
CA ASP A 142 -19.55 -2.92 4.56
C ASP A 142 -19.20 -3.66 3.25
N TYR A 143 -18.41 -4.73 3.32
CA TYR A 143 -18.08 -5.61 2.18
C TYR A 143 -18.99 -6.85 2.07
N SER A 144 -19.77 -7.16 3.11
CA SER A 144 -20.71 -8.28 3.17
C SER A 144 -22.18 -7.86 3.04
N ALA A 145 -22.46 -6.55 3.01
CA ALA A 145 -23.78 -5.95 2.77
C ALA A 145 -24.12 -5.90 1.28
#